data_AF-A0A255R5E4-F1
#
_entry.id   AF-A0A255R5E4-F1
#
_cell.length_a   1.000
_cell.length_b   1.000
_cell.length_c   1.000
_cell.angle_alpha   90.00
_cell.angle_beta   90.00
_cell.angle_gamma   90.00
#
_symmetry.space_group_name_H-M   'P 1'
#
loop_
_entity.id
_entity.type
_entity.pdbx_description
1 polymer ?
#
loop_
_entity_poly.entity_id
_entity_poly.type
_entity_poly.pdbx_seq_one_letter_code
_entity_poly.pdbx_strand_id
1 'polypeptide(L)'
;MGKNNNRRKPATQAQIEQIKVVVRGAMDKIYGDLLLDYAFGNVMSQPSSNDILSEQDHAYVKKIFGLHANISDSLLCLSVLLLCNFRAEEPIEKKFLLRRIVVVCHELYKYLYGFTNKKTEWEVIALKLENKYPEECAELMAQGERYLKKYGQSEDKILRDVSNHYSDKPFEFFKYISTINEKGQTDRALMMIRIVQPLSLLLMKEVGDVLPKSNGDTPVDLKSLTGSRQFKDVFTDELLRETLRHITHRKEIIREQVQRVNWCEKFAAKYDHDMTKDKRWSLLKDDNIVLHIMYLQLDTMILSLAMGRAESSVEEKLILAYMVASMHEGFKKIYGFAESARVKSLWYRYAISRMDSVKDSSLSSEIRIMTGVLDVFSEKDYLKNPTVTLFLGHVGYVRDLGGDSSNAMVDYLLQDDHKSELAGVVGVMRFLNELVNVSGKLLSYENDEMSEDNRLDLEKHLEDIDEMERKALAKVHSEKSRQKLKAQTTGLREMIRKVYNWE
;
A
#
# COMPACT_ATOMS: atom_id res chain seq x y z
N MET A 1 -25.10 -36.12 16.06
CA MET A 1 -23.98 -35.23 15.67
C MET A 1 -24.55 -33.93 15.12
N GLY A 2 -24.75 -32.94 15.99
CA GLY A 2 -25.26 -31.63 15.59
C GLY A 2 -24.21 -30.87 14.78
N LYS A 3 -24.53 -30.51 13.54
CA LYS A 3 -23.75 -29.53 12.77
C LYS A 3 -23.88 -28.19 13.49
N ASN A 4 -22.87 -27.84 14.28
CA ASN A 4 -22.77 -26.54 14.92
C ASN A 4 -22.50 -25.49 13.83
N ASN A 5 -23.57 -25.03 13.19
CA ASN A 5 -23.59 -23.88 12.29
C ASN A 5 -23.35 -22.61 13.12
N ASN A 6 -22.16 -22.47 13.70
CA ASN A 6 -21.69 -21.20 14.21
C ASN A 6 -21.31 -20.31 13.02
N ARG A 7 -22.34 -19.86 12.28
CA ARG A 7 -22.22 -18.66 11.45
C ARG A 7 -21.97 -17.52 12.44
N ARG A 8 -20.70 -17.14 12.60
CA ARG A 8 -20.31 -15.97 13.42
C ARG A 8 -21.17 -14.79 12.96
N LYS A 9 -22.08 -14.35 13.81
CA LYS A 9 -22.88 -13.15 13.53
C LYS A 9 -21.91 -11.97 13.38
N PRO A 10 -22.14 -11.06 12.41
CA PRO A 10 -21.39 -9.81 12.34
C PRO A 10 -21.45 -9.07 13.68
N ALA A 11 -20.39 -8.32 14.01
CA ALA A 11 -20.41 -7.45 15.17
C ALA A 11 -21.53 -6.40 15.02
N THR A 12 -22.21 -6.08 16.12
CA THR A 12 -23.21 -5.01 16.13
C THR A 12 -22.52 -3.64 16.04
N GLN A 13 -23.24 -2.61 15.61
CA GLN A 13 -22.69 -1.24 15.59
C GLN A 13 -22.19 -0.81 16.96
N ALA A 14 -22.91 -1.15 18.04
CA ALA A 14 -22.50 -0.85 19.40
C ALA A 14 -21.17 -1.54 19.78
N GLN A 15 -20.96 -2.78 19.33
CA GLN A 15 -19.68 -3.48 19.53
C GLN A 15 -18.55 -2.80 18.76
N ILE A 16 -18.80 -2.36 17.53
CA ILE A 16 -17.81 -1.64 16.71
C ILE A 16 -17.43 -0.31 17.38
N GLU A 17 -18.41 0.47 17.84
CA GLU A 17 -18.15 1.73 18.53
C GLU A 17 -17.38 1.52 19.84
N GLN A 18 -17.71 0.48 20.62
CA GLN A 18 -16.95 0.14 21.82
C GLN A 18 -15.49 -0.22 21.49
N ILE A 19 -15.26 -0.98 20.41
CA ILE A 19 -13.89 -1.31 19.96
C ILE A 19 -13.15 -0.04 19.54
N LYS A 20 -13.78 0.88 18.81
CA LYS A 20 -13.16 2.15 18.43
C LYS A 20 -12.72 2.96 19.65
N VAL A 21 -13.55 3.03 20.69
CA VAL A 21 -13.20 3.72 21.94
C VAL A 21 -11.98 3.08 22.60
N VAL A 22 -11.94 1.74 22.68
CA VAL A 22 -10.79 1.01 23.26
C VAL A 22 -9.51 1.23 22.44
N VAL A 23 -9.59 1.12 21.11
CA VAL A 23 -8.44 1.32 20.23
C VAL A 23 -7.92 2.76 20.32
N ARG A 24 -8.80 3.75 20.42
CA ARG A 24 -8.38 5.15 20.64
C ARG A 24 -7.69 5.34 21.98
N GLY A 25 -8.26 4.84 23.07
CA GLY A 25 -7.63 4.94 24.38
C GLY A 25 -6.24 4.27 24.40
N ALA A 26 -6.08 3.16 23.69
CA ALA A 26 -4.77 2.53 23.51
C ALA A 26 -3.83 3.41 22.67
N MET A 27 -4.30 3.96 21.56
CA MET A 27 -3.54 4.85 20.67
C MET A 27 -2.98 6.07 21.42
N ASP A 28 -3.81 6.75 22.23
CA ASP A 28 -3.40 7.91 23.00
C ASP A 28 -2.30 7.55 24.01
N LYS A 29 -2.43 6.39 24.66
CA LYS A 29 -1.41 5.87 25.57
C LYS A 29 -0.11 5.55 24.83
N ILE A 30 -0.19 4.81 23.72
CA ILE A 30 0.97 4.42 22.89
C ILE A 30 1.72 5.66 22.40
N TYR A 31 1.01 6.70 21.97
CA TYR A 31 1.62 7.95 21.55
C TYR A 31 2.34 8.65 22.71
N GLY A 32 1.75 8.65 23.91
CA GLY A 32 2.41 9.18 25.10
C GLY A 32 3.67 8.40 25.48
N ASP A 33 3.60 7.07 25.44
CA ASP A 33 4.74 6.19 25.70
C ASP A 33 5.87 6.45 24.67
N LEU A 34 5.53 6.59 23.38
CA LEU A 34 6.49 6.93 22.32
C LEU A 34 7.19 8.27 22.56
N LEU A 35 6.46 9.31 22.96
CA LEU A 35 7.03 10.62 23.28
C LEU A 35 7.94 10.57 24.50
N LEU A 36 7.57 9.77 25.51
CA LEU A 36 8.42 9.53 26.67
C LEU A 36 9.72 8.82 26.26
N ASP A 37 9.64 7.75 25.47
CA ASP A 37 10.82 7.03 24.99
C ASP A 37 11.77 7.96 24.21
N TYR A 38 11.21 8.81 23.35
CA TYR A 38 11.97 9.82 22.59
C TYR A 38 12.66 10.83 23.51
N ALA A 39 11.92 11.37 24.49
CA ALA A 39 12.47 12.32 25.46
C ALA A 39 13.58 11.68 26.32
N PHE A 40 13.36 10.46 26.80
CA PHE A 40 14.36 9.69 27.54
C PHE A 40 15.59 9.38 26.67
N GLY A 41 15.40 9.00 25.41
CA GLY A 41 16.50 8.79 24.46
C GLY A 41 17.40 10.03 24.30
N ASN A 42 16.80 11.22 24.28
CA ASN A 42 17.52 12.49 24.23
C ASN A 42 18.27 12.78 25.53
N VAL A 43 17.62 12.61 26.69
CA VAL A 43 18.26 12.81 28.01
C VAL A 43 19.43 11.84 28.21
N MET A 44 19.23 10.56 27.87
CA MET A 44 20.26 9.53 27.96
C MET A 44 21.42 9.75 26.97
N SER A 45 21.25 10.59 25.95
CA SER A 45 22.33 10.95 25.03
C SER A 45 23.17 12.14 25.52
N GLN A 46 22.80 12.76 26.65
CA GLN A 46 23.58 13.86 27.26
C GLN A 46 24.71 13.33 28.15
N PRO A 47 25.91 13.97 28.15
CA PRO A 47 27.05 13.54 28.96
C PRO A 47 26.78 13.44 30.46
N SER A 48 25.85 14.26 30.98
CA SER A 48 25.44 14.30 32.39
C SER A 48 24.62 13.08 32.85
N SER A 49 24.14 12.24 31.93
CA SER A 49 23.40 11.02 32.28
C SER A 49 24.32 9.87 32.75
N ASN A 50 25.62 9.97 32.48
CA ASN A 50 26.63 9.00 32.91
C ASN A 50 26.89 9.02 34.43
N ASP A 51 26.41 10.04 35.15
CA ASP A 51 26.56 10.15 36.60
C ASP A 51 25.54 9.30 37.39
N ILE A 52 24.53 8.73 36.70
CA ILE A 52 23.38 8.04 37.32
C ILE A 52 23.46 6.51 37.18
N LEU A 53 24.07 6.01 36.11
CA LEU A 53 24.15 4.58 35.77
C LEU A 53 25.57 4.20 35.38
N SER A 54 25.93 2.92 35.54
CA SER A 54 27.15 2.40 34.94
C SER A 54 27.07 2.49 33.41
N GLU A 55 28.21 2.61 32.72
CA GLU A 55 28.25 2.69 31.24
C GLU A 55 27.57 1.47 30.57
N GLN A 56 27.66 0.30 31.19
CA GLN A 56 27.03 -0.93 30.69
C GLN A 56 25.50 -0.92 30.88
N ASP A 57 25.02 -0.44 32.04
CA ASP A 57 23.58 -0.32 32.31
C ASP A 57 22.96 0.77 31.43
N HIS A 58 23.68 1.86 31.22
CA HIS A 58 23.27 2.95 30.33
C HIS A 58 23.06 2.46 28.90
N ALA A 59 24.05 1.77 28.32
CA ALA A 59 23.95 1.21 26.98
C ALA A 59 22.83 0.16 26.86
N TYR A 60 22.59 -0.62 27.91
CA TYR A 60 21.53 -1.63 27.91
C TYR A 60 20.13 -0.99 28.00
N VAL A 61 19.92 -0.04 28.91
CA VAL A 61 18.66 0.71 29.05
C VAL A 61 18.34 1.48 27.76
N LYS A 62 19.34 2.08 27.11
CA LYS A 62 19.15 2.75 25.82
C LYS A 62 18.60 1.80 24.74
N LYS A 63 19.09 0.56 24.68
CA LYS A 63 18.56 -0.45 23.74
C LYS A 63 17.13 -0.84 24.07
N ILE A 64 16.78 -0.94 25.35
CA ILE A 64 15.40 -1.24 25.76
C ILE A 64 14.45 -0.13 25.31
N PHE A 65 14.81 1.15 25.54
CA PHE A 65 13.99 2.28 25.09
C PHE A 65 13.91 2.37 23.56
N GLY A 66 15.01 2.12 22.83
CA GLY A 66 14.99 2.06 21.37
C GLY A 66 14.06 0.95 20.84
N LEU A 67 14.11 -0.25 21.45
CA LEU A 67 13.19 -1.34 21.13
C LEU A 67 11.73 -0.97 21.46
N HIS A 68 11.48 -0.36 22.63
CA HIS A 68 10.15 0.04 23.05
C HIS A 68 9.56 1.12 22.13
N ALA A 69 10.34 2.13 21.74
CA ALA A 69 9.92 3.18 20.82
C ALA A 69 9.51 2.62 19.44
N ASN A 70 10.30 1.68 18.90
CA ASN A 70 10.01 0.99 17.63
C ASN A 70 8.88 -0.05 17.73
N ILE A 71 8.44 -0.41 18.94
CA ILE A 71 7.20 -1.17 19.13
C ILE A 71 6.02 -0.21 19.18
N SER A 72 6.17 0.91 19.90
CA SER A 72 5.15 1.94 20.07
C SER A 72 4.80 2.62 18.74
N ASP A 73 5.77 2.95 17.89
CA ASP A 73 5.51 3.54 16.57
C ASP A 73 4.65 2.63 15.66
N SER A 74 4.90 1.33 15.72
CA SER A 74 4.24 0.32 14.90
C SER A 74 2.85 0.02 15.44
N LEU A 75 2.70 -0.02 16.77
CA LEU A 75 1.40 -0.09 17.43
C LEU A 75 0.54 1.16 17.17
N LEU A 76 1.16 2.34 17.10
CA LEU A 76 0.49 3.59 16.73
C LEU A 76 -0.03 3.51 15.29
N CYS A 77 0.80 3.06 14.34
CA CYS A 77 0.39 2.78 12.96
C CYS A 77 -0.79 1.81 12.89
N LEU A 78 -0.71 0.67 13.57
CA LEU A 78 -1.78 -0.33 13.57
C LEU A 78 -3.08 0.24 14.14
N SER A 79 -3.02 1.02 15.21
CA SER A 79 -4.20 1.63 15.83
C SER A 79 -4.90 2.60 14.89
N VAL A 80 -4.15 3.51 14.25
CA VAL A 80 -4.69 4.46 13.26
C VAL A 80 -5.32 3.71 12.08
N LEU A 81 -4.64 2.70 11.53
CA LEU A 81 -5.14 1.93 10.40
C LEU A 81 -6.41 1.12 10.74
N LEU A 82 -6.47 0.54 11.94
CA LEU A 82 -7.66 -0.17 12.42
C LEU A 82 -8.84 0.78 12.63
N LEU A 83 -8.62 1.95 13.24
CA LEU A 83 -9.64 2.99 13.39
C LEU A 83 -10.18 3.45 12.03
N CYS A 84 -9.29 3.71 11.07
CA CYS A 84 -9.68 4.04 9.70
C CYS A 84 -10.52 2.92 9.08
N ASN A 85 -10.12 1.65 9.24
CA ASN A 85 -10.86 0.50 8.72
C ASN A 85 -12.26 0.36 9.34
N PHE A 86 -12.43 0.67 10.63
CA PHE A 86 -13.75 0.68 11.28
C PHE A 86 -14.65 1.85 10.84
N ARG A 87 -14.07 2.92 10.30
CA ARG A 87 -14.80 4.08 9.76
C ARG A 87 -15.03 4.01 8.25
N ALA A 88 -14.37 3.08 7.55
CA ALA A 88 -14.53 2.89 6.12
C ALA A 88 -15.93 2.37 5.76
N GLU A 89 -16.54 2.93 4.72
CA GLU A 89 -17.91 2.61 4.30
C GLU A 89 -17.91 1.60 3.15
N GLU A 90 -17.00 1.76 2.20
CA GLU A 90 -16.87 0.89 1.04
C GLU A 90 -15.84 -0.24 1.25
N PRO A 91 -16.08 -1.46 0.73
CA PRO A 91 -15.10 -2.54 0.77
C PRO A 91 -13.75 -2.20 0.12
N ILE A 92 -13.72 -1.29 -0.85
CA ILE A 92 -12.48 -0.87 -1.50
C ILE A 92 -11.62 0.00 -0.59
N GLU A 93 -12.23 0.87 0.22
CA GLU A 93 -11.54 1.66 1.25
C GLU A 93 -10.79 0.71 2.18
N LYS A 94 -11.50 -0.29 2.71
CA LYS A 94 -10.92 -1.31 3.60
C LYS A 94 -9.71 -2.00 2.97
N LYS A 95 -9.79 -2.42 1.70
CA LYS A 95 -8.65 -3.12 1.05
C LYS A 95 -7.39 -2.28 1.01
N PHE A 96 -7.50 -1.00 0.65
CA PHE A 96 -6.35 -0.10 0.60
C PHE A 96 -5.83 0.27 2.00
N LEU A 97 -6.69 0.37 3.01
CA LEU A 97 -6.26 0.57 4.39
C LEU A 97 -5.55 -0.67 4.96
N LEU A 98 -6.14 -1.85 4.77
CA LEU A 98 -5.63 -3.12 5.29
C LEU A 98 -4.33 -3.58 4.63
N ARG A 99 -4.00 -3.12 3.41
CA ARG A 99 -2.68 -3.39 2.78
C ARG A 99 -1.53 -2.81 3.60
N ARG A 100 -1.77 -1.72 4.33
CA ARG A 100 -0.74 -1.09 5.16
C ARG A 100 -0.46 -1.91 6.43
N ILE A 101 -1.46 -2.61 6.96
CA ILE A 101 -1.28 -3.57 8.07
C ILE A 101 -0.28 -4.67 7.68
N VAL A 102 -0.29 -5.12 6.42
CA VAL A 102 0.70 -6.09 5.91
C VAL A 102 2.12 -5.55 6.08
N VAL A 103 2.36 -4.30 5.67
CA VAL A 103 3.67 -3.65 5.73
C VAL A 103 4.13 -3.50 7.18
N VAL A 104 3.30 -2.88 8.03
CA VAL A 104 3.65 -2.63 9.45
C VAL A 104 3.96 -3.92 10.17
N CYS A 105 3.12 -4.96 10.04
CA CYS A 105 3.37 -6.22 10.73
C CYS A 105 4.60 -6.97 10.17
N HIS A 106 4.89 -6.84 8.87
CA HIS A 106 6.06 -7.50 8.27
C HIS A 106 7.36 -6.83 8.71
N GLU A 107 7.43 -5.49 8.69
CA GLU A 107 8.63 -4.77 9.12
C GLU A 107 8.87 -4.90 10.63
N LEU A 108 7.81 -4.84 11.45
CA LEU A 108 7.96 -5.06 12.89
C LEU A 108 8.44 -6.48 13.20
N TYR A 109 7.90 -7.49 12.51
CA TYR A 109 8.40 -8.87 12.68
C TYR A 109 9.87 -8.99 12.30
N LYS A 110 10.25 -8.42 11.15
CA LYS A 110 11.64 -8.39 10.67
C LYS A 110 12.57 -7.72 11.66
N TYR A 111 12.14 -6.64 12.30
CA TYR A 111 12.92 -5.95 13.33
C TYR A 111 13.10 -6.81 14.58
N LEU A 112 12.03 -7.47 15.05
CA LEU A 112 12.04 -8.26 16.28
C LEU A 112 12.74 -9.61 16.15
N TYR A 113 12.55 -10.34 15.05
CA TYR A 113 13.04 -11.73 14.90
C TYR A 113 13.90 -11.96 13.66
N GLY A 114 13.94 -11.00 12.73
CA GLY A 114 14.65 -11.15 11.47
C GLY A 114 14.02 -12.21 10.56
N PHE A 115 14.57 -12.29 9.35
CA PHE A 115 14.34 -13.41 8.43
C PHE A 115 15.66 -14.11 8.07
N THR A 116 16.71 -13.85 8.86
CA THR A 116 18.07 -14.33 8.64
C THR A 116 18.64 -14.86 9.95
N ASN A 117 19.73 -15.63 9.90
CA ASN A 117 20.36 -16.18 11.11
C ASN A 117 21.10 -15.13 11.97
N LYS A 118 20.99 -13.83 11.67
CA LYS A 118 21.60 -12.76 12.46
C LYS A 118 20.70 -12.43 13.64
N LYS A 119 21.29 -12.40 14.84
CA LYS A 119 20.57 -12.02 16.06
C LYS A 119 20.05 -10.58 15.96
N THR A 120 18.77 -10.40 16.22
CA THR A 120 18.14 -9.09 16.35
C THR A 120 18.42 -8.45 17.70
N GLU A 121 18.04 -7.19 17.86
CA GLU A 121 18.21 -6.47 19.11
C GLU A 121 17.33 -7.05 20.23
N TRP A 122 16.10 -7.47 19.90
CA TRP A 122 15.25 -8.22 20.80
C TRP A 122 15.89 -9.53 21.24
N GLU A 123 16.45 -10.33 20.32
CA GLU A 123 17.10 -11.59 20.67
C GLU A 123 18.33 -11.39 21.57
N VAL A 124 19.05 -10.28 21.41
CA VAL A 124 20.17 -9.93 22.31
C VAL A 124 19.68 -9.55 23.71
N ILE A 125 18.57 -8.81 23.82
CA ILE A 125 17.95 -8.47 25.11
C ILE A 125 17.37 -9.73 25.78
N ALA A 126 16.68 -10.57 25.02
CA ALA A 126 16.08 -11.81 25.48
C ALA A 126 17.11 -12.73 26.17
N LEU A 127 18.31 -12.88 25.62
CA LEU A 127 19.38 -13.70 26.23
C LEU A 127 19.77 -13.24 27.65
N LYS A 128 19.64 -11.94 27.95
CA LYS A 128 19.85 -11.43 29.31
C LYS A 128 18.63 -11.68 30.20
N LEU A 129 17.43 -11.51 29.63
CA LEU A 129 16.17 -11.67 30.34
C LEU A 129 15.79 -13.12 30.61
N GLU A 130 16.27 -14.09 29.83
CA GLU A 130 15.94 -15.52 29.99
C GLU A 130 16.27 -16.06 31.39
N ASN A 131 17.32 -15.55 32.04
CA ASN A 131 17.66 -15.95 33.41
C ASN A 131 16.69 -15.38 34.46
N LYS A 132 16.01 -14.28 34.14
CA LYS A 132 15.17 -13.51 35.08
C LYS A 132 13.67 -13.74 34.84
N TYR A 133 13.28 -13.90 33.59
CA TYR A 133 11.91 -14.07 33.09
C TYR A 133 11.85 -15.19 32.04
N PRO A 134 12.19 -16.44 32.40
CA PRO A 134 12.32 -17.55 31.44
C PRO A 134 11.00 -17.89 30.74
N GLU A 135 9.88 -17.85 31.47
CA GLU A 135 8.56 -18.19 30.92
C GLU A 135 8.07 -17.13 29.94
N GLU A 136 8.21 -15.85 30.28
CA GLU A 136 7.84 -14.73 29.40
C GLU A 136 8.66 -14.74 28.10
N CYS A 137 9.98 -14.98 28.20
CA CYS A 137 10.84 -15.08 27.02
C CYS A 137 10.46 -16.28 26.14
N ALA A 138 10.23 -17.45 26.74
CA ALA A 138 9.85 -18.66 26.00
C ALA A 138 8.51 -18.49 25.25
N GLU A 139 7.51 -17.87 25.89
CA GLU A 139 6.22 -17.60 25.25
C GLU A 139 6.36 -16.60 24.10
N LEU A 140 7.15 -15.53 24.27
CA LEU A 140 7.41 -14.56 23.20
C LEU A 140 8.10 -15.19 21.98
N MET A 141 9.07 -16.08 22.20
CA MET A 141 9.71 -16.82 21.10
C MET A 141 8.72 -17.75 20.40
N ALA A 142 7.89 -18.48 21.16
CA ALA A 142 6.87 -19.36 20.60
C ALA A 142 5.81 -18.61 19.78
N GLN A 143 5.40 -17.41 20.21
CA GLN A 143 4.49 -16.56 19.43
C GLN A 143 5.15 -16.04 18.15
N GLY A 144 6.42 -15.67 18.21
CA GLY A 144 7.23 -15.30 17.04
C GLY A 144 7.28 -16.42 16.00
N GLU A 145 7.53 -17.66 16.40
CA GLU A 145 7.53 -18.83 15.50
C GLU A 145 6.15 -19.09 14.88
N ARG A 146 5.09 -18.97 15.67
CA ARG A 146 3.70 -19.11 15.18
C ARG A 146 3.36 -18.05 14.14
N TYR A 147 3.83 -16.82 14.34
CA TYR A 147 3.68 -15.75 13.37
C TYR A 147 4.42 -16.07 12.08
N LEU A 148 5.71 -16.47 12.16
CA LEU A 148 6.53 -16.82 10.99
C LEU A 148 5.89 -17.91 10.12
N LYS A 149 5.40 -18.98 10.77
CA LYS A 149 4.76 -20.10 10.08
C LYS A 149 3.55 -19.68 9.26
N LYS A 150 2.88 -18.60 9.63
CA LYS A 150 1.63 -18.16 9.01
C LYS A 150 1.77 -16.95 8.10
N TYR A 151 2.67 -16.01 8.44
CA TYR A 151 2.80 -14.71 7.79
C TYR A 151 4.24 -14.35 7.41
N GLY A 152 5.18 -15.30 7.52
CA GLY A 152 6.57 -15.18 7.09
C GLY A 152 6.88 -15.96 5.82
N GLN A 153 5.88 -16.25 4.99
CA GLN A 153 6.06 -17.04 3.76
C GLN A 153 6.48 -16.14 2.58
N SER A 154 6.92 -16.75 1.47
CA SER A 154 7.40 -16.01 0.30
C SER A 154 6.34 -15.08 -0.30
N GLU A 155 5.09 -15.50 -0.25
CA GLU A 155 3.91 -14.79 -0.71
C GLU A 155 3.63 -13.56 0.15
N ASP A 156 3.92 -13.60 1.45
CA ASP A 156 3.79 -12.46 2.36
C ASP A 156 4.83 -11.38 2.06
N LYS A 157 6.05 -11.77 1.68
CA LYS A 157 7.07 -10.84 1.22
C LYS A 157 6.61 -10.12 -0.06
N ILE A 158 6.12 -10.86 -1.05
CA ILE A 158 5.62 -10.25 -2.29
C ILE A 158 4.43 -9.34 -2.00
N LEU A 159 3.49 -9.78 -1.16
CA LEU A 159 2.36 -8.96 -0.75
C LEU A 159 2.80 -7.67 -0.05
N ARG A 160 3.81 -7.74 0.83
CA ARG A 160 4.42 -6.56 1.47
C ARG A 160 5.08 -5.65 0.45
N ASP A 161 5.88 -6.17 -0.46
CA ASP A 161 6.60 -5.39 -1.47
C ASP A 161 5.61 -4.63 -2.38
N VAL A 162 4.57 -5.32 -2.85
CA VAL A 162 3.51 -4.71 -3.68
C VAL A 162 2.66 -3.72 -2.89
N SER A 163 2.40 -4.00 -1.60
CA SER A 163 1.62 -3.11 -0.73
C SER A 163 2.36 -1.81 -0.42
N ASN A 164 3.69 -1.86 -0.28
CA ASN A 164 4.55 -0.73 0.07
C ASN A 164 4.95 0.10 -1.17
N HIS A 165 5.48 -0.56 -2.20
CA HIS A 165 6.18 0.13 -3.30
C HIS A 165 5.37 0.26 -4.59
N TYR A 166 4.14 -0.28 -4.63
CA TYR A 166 3.44 -0.62 -5.87
C TYR A 166 4.22 -1.62 -6.75
N SER A 167 3.55 -2.31 -7.66
CA SER A 167 4.24 -3.16 -8.65
C SER A 167 4.72 -2.32 -9.84
N ASP A 168 5.85 -2.71 -10.44
CA ASP A 168 6.29 -2.22 -11.75
C ASP A 168 5.34 -2.66 -12.89
N LYS A 169 4.44 -3.61 -12.59
CA LYS A 169 3.38 -4.14 -13.45
C LYS A 169 2.02 -3.81 -12.82
N PRO A 170 1.28 -2.80 -13.31
CA PRO A 170 0.06 -2.33 -12.66
C PRO A 170 -1.00 -3.43 -12.48
N PHE A 171 -1.12 -4.36 -13.42
CA PHE A 171 -2.07 -5.47 -13.27
C PHE A 171 -1.73 -6.44 -12.13
N GLU A 172 -0.44 -6.63 -11.84
CA GLU A 172 0.02 -7.44 -10.71
C GLU A 172 -0.45 -6.84 -9.38
N PHE A 173 -0.38 -5.51 -9.25
CA PHE A 173 -0.86 -4.80 -8.07
C PHE A 173 -2.32 -5.14 -7.77
N PHE A 174 -3.20 -5.14 -8.78
CA PHE A 174 -4.59 -5.56 -8.59
C PHE A 174 -4.72 -6.99 -8.10
N LYS A 175 -4.01 -7.93 -8.74
CA LYS A 175 -4.06 -9.35 -8.37
C LYS A 175 -3.76 -9.50 -6.87
N TYR A 176 -2.71 -8.87 -6.37
CA TYR A 176 -2.36 -8.92 -4.94
C TYR A 176 -3.34 -8.19 -4.04
N ILE A 177 -3.70 -6.94 -4.32
CA ILE A 177 -4.67 -6.20 -3.49
C ILE A 177 -6.04 -6.89 -3.45
N SER A 178 -6.43 -7.60 -4.52
CA SER A 178 -7.68 -8.34 -4.57
C SER A 178 -7.75 -9.48 -3.54
N THR A 179 -6.60 -10.07 -3.17
CA THR A 179 -6.48 -11.15 -2.17
C THR A 179 -6.63 -10.67 -0.72
N ILE A 180 -6.44 -9.36 -0.49
CA ILE A 180 -6.56 -8.75 0.83
C ILE A 180 -8.01 -8.81 1.28
N ASN A 181 -8.22 -9.36 2.47
CA ASN A 181 -9.52 -9.43 3.13
C ASN A 181 -9.38 -9.06 4.61
N GLU A 182 -10.46 -8.47 5.15
CA GLU A 182 -10.52 -7.95 6.52
C GLU A 182 -10.16 -9.00 7.56
N LYS A 183 -10.76 -10.20 7.49
CA LYS A 183 -10.47 -11.27 8.45
C LYS A 183 -8.98 -11.62 8.48
N GLY A 184 -8.35 -11.79 7.33
CA GLY A 184 -6.95 -12.19 7.23
C GLY A 184 -5.98 -11.15 7.80
N GLN A 185 -6.24 -9.86 7.55
CA GLN A 185 -5.37 -8.78 8.02
C GLN A 185 -5.64 -8.38 9.46
N THR A 186 -6.88 -8.43 9.94
CA THR A 186 -7.17 -8.25 11.36
C THR A 186 -6.55 -9.38 12.20
N ASP A 187 -6.60 -10.63 11.72
CA ASP A 187 -5.96 -11.76 12.40
C ASP A 187 -4.43 -11.63 12.42
N ARG A 188 -3.82 -11.10 11.34
CA ARG A 188 -2.40 -10.74 11.29
C ARG A 188 -2.04 -9.70 12.35
N ALA A 189 -2.79 -8.60 12.42
CA ALA A 189 -2.58 -7.56 13.42
C ALA A 189 -2.73 -8.11 14.84
N LEU A 190 -3.75 -8.92 15.11
CA LEU A 190 -3.96 -9.53 16.42
C LEU A 190 -2.82 -10.48 16.81
N MET A 191 -2.30 -11.29 15.88
CA MET A 191 -1.14 -12.14 16.15
C MET A 191 0.12 -11.32 16.44
N MET A 192 0.30 -10.18 15.77
CA MET A 192 1.40 -9.28 16.08
C MET A 192 1.22 -8.63 17.47
N ILE A 193 0.02 -8.14 17.79
CA ILE A 193 -0.30 -7.55 19.11
C ILE A 193 -0.02 -8.54 20.25
N ARG A 194 -0.30 -9.84 20.06
CA ARG A 194 0.03 -10.90 21.04
C ARG A 194 1.52 -11.07 21.32
N ILE A 195 2.39 -10.65 20.39
CA ILE A 195 3.83 -10.61 20.61
C ILE A 195 4.21 -9.31 21.32
N VAL A 196 3.79 -8.18 20.77
CA VAL A 196 4.36 -6.89 21.15
C VAL A 196 3.82 -6.35 22.47
N GLN A 197 2.57 -6.68 22.84
CA GLN A 197 2.01 -6.23 24.11
C GLN A 197 2.72 -6.87 25.31
N PRO A 198 2.89 -8.20 25.41
CA PRO A 198 3.68 -8.79 26.49
C PRO A 198 5.15 -8.36 26.46
N LEU A 199 5.73 -8.19 25.26
CA LEU A 199 7.09 -7.70 25.11
C LEU A 199 7.26 -6.28 25.68
N SER A 200 6.39 -5.33 25.32
CA SER A 200 6.40 -3.97 25.87
C SER A 200 6.33 -3.97 27.41
N LEU A 201 5.44 -4.79 27.99
CA LEU A 201 5.34 -4.93 29.44
C LEU A 201 6.62 -5.49 30.07
N LEU A 202 7.23 -6.50 29.45
CA LEU A 202 8.48 -7.10 29.91
C LEU A 202 9.64 -6.10 29.87
N LEU A 203 9.75 -5.32 28.79
CA LEU A 203 10.76 -4.28 28.63
C LEU A 203 10.62 -3.20 29.71
N MET A 204 9.40 -2.72 29.95
CA MET A 204 9.18 -1.69 30.97
C MET A 204 9.38 -2.21 32.40
N LYS A 205 9.06 -3.48 32.65
CA LYS A 205 9.37 -4.15 33.91
C LYS A 205 10.89 -4.21 34.15
N GLU A 206 11.65 -4.56 33.12
CA GLU A 206 13.11 -4.59 33.20
C GLU A 206 13.70 -3.20 33.46
N VAL A 207 13.23 -2.17 32.75
CA VAL A 207 13.68 -0.79 32.97
C VAL A 207 13.44 -0.37 34.43
N GLY A 208 12.27 -0.69 35.00
CA GLY A 208 11.95 -0.37 36.40
C GLY A 208 12.82 -1.09 37.43
N ASP A 209 13.38 -2.25 37.08
CA ASP A 209 14.31 -2.99 37.95
C ASP A 209 15.76 -2.49 37.83
N VAL A 210 16.15 -1.91 36.69
CA VAL A 210 17.49 -1.38 36.43
C VAL A 210 17.63 0.08 36.87
N LEU A 211 16.59 0.90 36.69
CA LEU A 211 16.62 2.30 37.10
C LEU A 211 16.47 2.45 38.62
N PRO A 212 17.22 3.35 39.27
CA PRO A 212 16.98 3.69 40.66
C PRO A 212 15.54 4.17 40.83
N LYS A 213 14.85 3.72 41.90
CA LYS A 213 13.51 4.23 42.24
C LYS A 213 13.57 5.75 42.44
N SER A 214 13.16 6.49 41.42
CA SER A 214 13.03 7.94 41.53
C SER A 214 11.64 8.26 42.12
N ASN A 215 11.59 9.12 43.12
CA ASN A 215 10.34 9.61 43.72
C ASN A 215 9.74 10.79 42.92
N GLY A 216 10.13 10.96 41.65
CA GLY A 216 9.68 12.07 40.82
C GLY A 216 8.65 11.61 39.82
N ASP A 217 7.39 12.02 40.00
CA ASP A 217 6.46 12.11 38.89
C ASP A 217 7.10 13.04 37.85
N THR A 218 7.38 12.53 36.65
CA THR A 218 7.72 13.39 35.52
C THR A 218 6.40 13.70 34.82
N PRO A 219 5.77 14.87 35.04
CA PRO A 219 4.53 15.18 34.37
C PRO A 219 4.92 15.70 32.99
N VAL A 220 5.03 14.82 32.01
CA VAL A 220 4.93 15.26 30.62
C VAL A 220 3.46 15.60 30.41
N ASP A 221 3.14 16.88 30.21
CA ASP A 221 1.79 17.29 29.83
C ASP A 221 1.51 16.83 28.40
N LEU A 222 1.13 15.56 28.26
CA LEU A 222 0.80 14.90 27.01
C LEU A 222 -0.33 15.62 26.24
N LYS A 223 -1.19 16.40 26.93
CA LYS A 223 -2.24 17.19 26.27
C LYS A 223 -1.68 18.40 25.51
N SER A 224 -0.54 18.95 25.94
CA SER A 224 0.14 20.02 25.22
C SER A 224 0.81 19.54 23.92
N LEU A 225 1.13 18.25 23.82
CA LEU A 225 1.87 17.64 22.70
C LEU A 225 0.97 16.99 21.63
N THR A 226 -0.31 16.74 21.94
CA THR A 226 -1.25 16.11 20.98
C THR A 226 -1.84 17.11 19.98
N GLY A 227 -1.72 18.42 20.21
CA GLY A 227 -2.16 19.48 19.31
C GLY A 227 -3.65 19.45 18.97
N SER A 228 -4.13 20.49 18.27
CA SER A 228 -5.46 20.46 17.66
C SER A 228 -5.43 19.80 16.29
N ARG A 229 -6.60 19.32 15.83
CA ARG A 229 -6.78 18.88 14.44
C ARG A 229 -6.52 20.05 13.50
N GLN A 230 -5.64 19.86 12.52
CA GLN A 230 -5.18 20.93 11.62
C GLN A 230 -6.03 21.04 10.35
N PHE A 231 -6.71 19.95 9.97
CA PHE A 231 -7.40 19.84 8.68
C PHE A 231 -8.92 19.75 8.77
N LYS A 232 -9.49 19.90 9.97
CA LYS A 232 -10.94 19.78 10.19
C LYS A 232 -11.76 20.68 9.27
N ASP A 233 -11.29 21.90 9.01
CA ASP A 233 -12.01 22.88 8.18
C ASP A 233 -11.82 22.65 6.67
N VAL A 234 -10.84 21.81 6.28
CA VAL A 234 -10.60 21.46 4.86
C VAL A 234 -11.62 20.43 4.38
N PHE A 235 -12.03 19.51 5.25
CA PHE A 235 -12.88 18.37 4.91
C PHE A 235 -14.34 18.59 5.30
N THR A 236 -15.09 19.30 4.45
CA THR A 236 -16.54 19.46 4.62
C THR A 236 -17.27 18.15 4.32
N ASP A 237 -18.45 17.95 4.92
CA ASP A 237 -19.29 16.77 4.65
C ASP A 237 -19.63 16.61 3.16
N GLU A 238 -19.79 17.72 2.44
CA GLU A 238 -20.01 17.72 1.00
C GLU A 238 -18.79 17.18 0.24
N LEU A 239 -17.59 17.66 0.58
CA LEU A 239 -16.35 17.18 -0.03
C LEU A 239 -16.11 15.69 0.25
N LEU A 240 -16.44 15.22 1.46
CA LEU A 240 -16.32 13.80 1.81
C LEU A 240 -17.29 12.94 1.00
N ARG A 241 -18.54 13.38 0.84
CA ARG A 241 -19.52 12.69 -0.04
C ARG A 241 -19.05 12.68 -1.49
N GLU A 242 -18.49 13.78 -2.00
CA GLU A 242 -17.96 13.83 -3.36
C GLU A 242 -16.79 12.88 -3.56
N THR A 243 -15.86 12.87 -2.61
CA THR A 243 -14.72 11.96 -2.61
C THR A 243 -15.17 10.51 -2.65
N LEU A 244 -16.19 10.14 -1.86
CA LEU A 244 -16.76 8.79 -1.87
C LEU A 244 -17.41 8.44 -3.22
N ARG A 245 -18.11 9.38 -3.87
CA ARG A 245 -18.65 9.18 -5.23
C ARG A 245 -17.53 8.90 -6.24
N HIS A 246 -16.44 9.66 -6.20
CA HIS A 246 -15.29 9.46 -7.06
C HIS A 246 -14.57 8.13 -6.81
N ILE A 247 -14.42 7.71 -5.54
CA ILE A 247 -13.88 6.41 -5.16
C ILE A 247 -14.71 5.28 -5.80
N THR A 248 -16.03 5.34 -5.66
CA THR A 248 -16.94 4.32 -6.23
C THR A 248 -16.84 4.28 -7.75
N HIS A 249 -16.85 5.44 -8.42
CA HIS A 249 -16.70 5.51 -9.87
C HIS A 249 -15.35 4.94 -10.34
N ARG A 250 -14.25 5.32 -9.70
CA ARG A 250 -12.89 4.86 -10.05
C ARG A 250 -12.73 3.36 -9.84
N LYS A 251 -13.32 2.80 -8.77
CA LYS A 251 -13.34 1.36 -8.50
C LYS A 251 -13.96 0.58 -9.66
N GLU A 252 -15.08 1.06 -10.19
CA GLU A 252 -15.79 0.37 -11.28
C GLU A 252 -14.98 0.40 -12.58
N ILE A 253 -14.36 1.54 -12.92
CA ILE A 253 -13.45 1.63 -14.08
C ILE A 253 -12.30 0.62 -13.96
N ILE A 254 -11.62 0.59 -12.81
CA ILE A 254 -10.54 -0.37 -12.55
C ILE A 254 -11.05 -1.81 -12.71
N ARG A 255 -12.23 -2.12 -12.15
CA ARG A 255 -12.82 -3.46 -12.23
C ARG A 255 -13.07 -3.86 -13.67
N GLU A 256 -13.61 -2.98 -14.49
CA GLU A 256 -13.86 -3.23 -15.91
C GLU A 256 -12.56 -3.50 -16.67
N GLN A 257 -11.54 -2.66 -16.48
CA GLN A 257 -10.24 -2.85 -17.12
C GLN A 257 -9.60 -4.19 -16.74
N VAL A 258 -9.66 -4.56 -15.46
CA VAL A 258 -9.12 -5.84 -15.02
C VAL A 258 -9.94 -7.02 -15.56
N GLN A 259 -11.27 -6.91 -15.60
CA GLN A 259 -12.12 -7.94 -16.19
C GLN A 259 -11.78 -8.17 -17.66
N ARG A 260 -11.54 -7.10 -18.43
CA ARG A 260 -11.10 -7.19 -19.83
C ARG A 260 -9.80 -7.98 -19.97
N VAL A 261 -8.76 -7.63 -19.22
CA VAL A 261 -7.48 -8.36 -19.23
C VAL A 261 -7.67 -9.82 -18.85
N ASN A 262 -8.46 -10.12 -17.81
CA ASN A 262 -8.75 -11.51 -17.41
C ASN A 262 -9.49 -12.31 -18.49
N TRP A 263 -10.38 -11.67 -19.25
CA TRP A 263 -11.08 -12.31 -20.37
C TRP A 263 -10.11 -12.64 -21.50
N CYS A 264 -9.21 -11.72 -21.84
CA CYS A 264 -8.15 -11.95 -22.80
C CYS A 264 -7.22 -13.10 -22.37
N GLU A 265 -6.78 -13.14 -21.10
CA GLU A 265 -5.96 -14.25 -20.57
C GLU A 265 -6.68 -15.60 -20.71
N LYS A 266 -7.98 -15.65 -20.42
CA LYS A 266 -8.79 -16.88 -20.56
C LYS A 266 -9.01 -17.28 -22.01
N PHE A 267 -9.24 -16.32 -22.90
CA PHE A 267 -9.37 -16.56 -24.34
C PHE A 267 -8.06 -17.12 -24.89
N ALA A 268 -6.95 -16.46 -24.62
CA ALA A 268 -5.61 -16.86 -25.01
C ALA A 268 -5.30 -18.31 -24.60
N ALA A 269 -5.54 -18.64 -23.32
CA ALA A 269 -5.33 -19.99 -22.80
C ALA A 269 -6.26 -21.03 -23.44
N LYS A 270 -7.50 -20.66 -23.76
CA LYS A 270 -8.48 -21.58 -24.37
C LYS A 270 -8.14 -21.93 -25.82
N TYR A 271 -7.54 -21.00 -26.56
CA TYR A 271 -7.25 -21.13 -27.99
C TYR A 271 -5.76 -21.28 -28.30
N ASP A 272 -4.93 -21.52 -27.28
CA ASP A 272 -3.45 -21.61 -27.39
C ASP A 272 -2.83 -20.43 -28.15
N HIS A 273 -3.40 -19.24 -27.92
CA HIS A 273 -2.97 -18.02 -28.57
C HIS A 273 -1.97 -17.28 -27.68
N ASP A 274 -0.75 -17.10 -28.18
CA ASP A 274 0.30 -16.36 -27.48
C ASP A 274 0.11 -14.85 -27.62
N MET A 275 -0.60 -14.25 -26.65
CA MET A 275 -0.83 -12.81 -26.57
C MET A 275 0.46 -12.00 -26.38
N THR A 276 1.59 -12.61 -25.99
CA THR A 276 2.84 -11.86 -25.77
C THR A 276 3.47 -11.38 -27.08
N LYS A 277 3.05 -11.94 -28.21
CA LYS A 277 3.42 -11.47 -29.55
C LYS A 277 2.75 -10.15 -29.92
N ASP A 278 1.63 -9.81 -29.27
CA ASP A 278 0.95 -8.54 -29.45
C ASP A 278 1.59 -7.47 -28.54
N LYS A 279 2.21 -6.46 -29.16
CA LYS A 279 2.84 -5.35 -28.42
C LYS A 279 1.82 -4.61 -27.52
N ARG A 280 0.53 -4.58 -27.88
CA ARG A 280 -0.55 -3.95 -27.11
C ARG A 280 -0.86 -4.70 -25.81
N TRP A 281 -0.56 -6.00 -25.76
CA TRP A 281 -0.79 -6.78 -24.56
C TRP A 281 -0.02 -6.22 -23.36
N SER A 282 1.21 -5.77 -23.60
CA SER A 282 2.02 -5.09 -22.59
C SER A 282 1.34 -3.80 -22.10
N LEU A 283 0.83 -2.95 -23.00
CA LEU A 283 0.15 -1.69 -22.68
C LEU A 283 -1.14 -1.86 -21.88
N LEU A 284 -1.85 -2.95 -22.11
CA LEU A 284 -3.08 -3.26 -21.36
C LEU A 284 -2.81 -3.81 -19.96
N LYS A 285 -1.61 -4.36 -19.73
CA LYS A 285 -1.31 -5.15 -18.53
C LYS A 285 -0.09 -4.67 -17.75
N ASP A 286 1.10 -4.81 -18.34
CA ASP A 286 2.39 -4.63 -17.67
C ASP A 286 2.89 -3.17 -17.73
N ASP A 287 2.54 -2.42 -18.78
CA ASP A 287 2.95 -1.03 -19.04
C ASP A 287 1.76 -0.05 -18.93
N ASN A 288 0.66 -0.47 -18.32
CA ASN A 288 -0.57 0.31 -18.22
C ASN A 288 -0.45 1.47 -17.22
N ILE A 289 0.17 2.58 -17.64
CA ILE A 289 0.39 3.76 -16.80
C ILE A 289 -0.92 4.33 -16.25
N VAL A 290 -2.00 4.31 -17.05
CA VAL A 290 -3.32 4.82 -16.64
C VAL A 290 -3.85 4.03 -15.46
N LEU A 291 -3.69 2.70 -15.47
CA LEU A 291 -4.10 1.83 -14.37
C LEU A 291 -3.27 2.08 -13.10
N HIS A 292 -1.98 2.36 -13.24
CA HIS A 292 -1.14 2.75 -12.10
C HIS A 292 -1.59 4.07 -11.49
N ILE A 293 -1.83 5.09 -12.32
CA ILE A 293 -2.36 6.39 -11.88
C ILE A 293 -3.73 6.22 -11.22
N MET A 294 -4.59 5.35 -11.75
CA MET A 294 -5.87 4.97 -11.15
C MET A 294 -5.70 4.47 -9.72
N TYR A 295 -4.74 3.58 -9.45
CA TYR A 295 -4.48 3.08 -8.11
C TYR A 295 -3.94 4.14 -7.16
N LEU A 296 -3.02 4.96 -7.63
CA LEU A 296 -2.45 6.04 -6.82
C LEU A 296 -3.52 7.06 -6.43
N GLN A 297 -4.38 7.44 -7.37
CA GLN A 297 -5.50 8.35 -7.09
C GLN A 297 -6.52 7.73 -6.15
N LEU A 298 -6.89 6.47 -6.38
CA LEU A 298 -7.83 5.76 -5.52
C LEU A 298 -7.32 5.69 -4.08
N ASP A 299 -6.06 5.31 -3.90
CA ASP A 299 -5.43 5.22 -2.59
C ASP A 299 -5.38 6.59 -1.88
N THR A 300 -5.04 7.64 -2.60
CA THR A 300 -4.98 9.01 -2.05
C THR A 300 -6.36 9.52 -1.66
N MET A 301 -7.39 9.28 -2.48
CA MET A 301 -8.77 9.63 -2.15
C MET A 301 -9.25 8.88 -0.90
N ILE A 302 -8.91 7.60 -0.77
CA ILE A 302 -9.25 6.78 0.42
C ILE A 302 -8.57 7.35 1.67
N LEU A 303 -7.30 7.74 1.57
CA LEU A 303 -6.60 8.40 2.68
C LEU A 303 -7.20 9.78 2.99
N SER A 304 -7.64 10.55 1.99
CA SER A 304 -8.27 11.86 2.21
C SER A 304 -9.58 11.71 2.96
N LEU A 305 -10.36 10.69 2.61
CA LEU A 305 -11.59 10.33 3.31
C LEU A 305 -11.31 9.87 4.75
N ALA A 306 -10.26 9.07 4.96
CA ALA A 306 -9.81 8.67 6.29
C ALA A 306 -9.36 9.87 7.14
N MET A 307 -8.62 10.82 6.54
CA MET A 307 -8.14 12.04 7.19
C MET A 307 -9.29 12.96 7.60
N GLY A 308 -10.28 13.17 6.73
CA GLY A 308 -11.47 13.95 7.06
C GLY A 308 -12.26 13.34 8.24
N ARG A 309 -12.27 12.00 8.32
CA ARG A 309 -12.91 11.21 9.39
C ARG A 309 -11.99 10.98 10.62
N ALA A 310 -10.78 11.51 10.65
CA ALA A 310 -9.88 11.37 11.79
C ALA A 310 -10.48 12.04 13.03
N GLU A 311 -10.16 11.55 14.23
CA GLU A 311 -10.69 12.11 15.47
C GLU A 311 -9.61 12.74 16.37
N SER A 312 -8.34 12.62 15.97
CA SER A 312 -7.19 13.21 16.65
C SER A 312 -6.19 13.81 15.64
N SER A 313 -5.33 14.72 16.10
CA SER A 313 -4.25 15.31 15.27
C SER A 313 -3.23 14.25 14.84
N VAL A 314 -2.92 13.29 15.72
CA VAL A 314 -1.98 12.20 15.45
C VAL A 314 -2.48 11.31 14.30
N GLU A 315 -3.79 11.00 14.28
CA GLU A 315 -4.41 10.31 13.15
C GLU A 315 -4.24 11.10 11.85
N GLU A 316 -4.54 12.39 11.85
CA GLU A 316 -4.42 13.24 10.65
C GLU A 316 -2.98 13.25 10.11
N LYS A 317 -2.00 13.51 10.97
CA LYS A 317 -0.58 13.59 10.58
C LYS A 317 -0.07 12.26 10.06
N LEU A 318 -0.42 11.14 10.70
CA LEU A 318 0.01 9.82 10.25
C LEU A 318 -0.69 9.40 8.94
N ILE A 319 -1.95 9.77 8.74
CA ILE A 319 -2.64 9.56 7.46
C ILE A 319 -1.98 10.39 6.35
N LEU A 320 -1.60 11.63 6.63
CA LEU A 320 -0.83 12.46 5.69
C LEU A 320 0.53 11.83 5.36
N ALA A 321 1.22 11.27 6.34
CA ALA A 321 2.47 10.53 6.10
C ALA A 321 2.24 9.37 5.10
N TYR A 322 1.15 8.62 5.25
CA TYR A 322 0.79 7.58 4.28
C TYR A 322 0.46 8.15 2.89
N MET A 323 -0.10 9.35 2.78
CA MET A 323 -0.35 10.00 1.48
C MET A 323 0.96 10.36 0.80
N VAL A 324 1.88 10.99 1.55
CA VAL A 324 3.20 11.37 1.07
C VAL A 324 3.98 10.13 0.61
N ALA A 325 3.98 9.05 1.41
CA ALA A 325 4.62 7.80 1.04
C ALA A 325 4.01 7.18 -0.23
N SER A 326 2.68 7.15 -0.35
CA SER A 326 2.00 6.68 -1.56
C SER A 326 2.36 7.51 -2.78
N MET A 327 2.43 8.84 -2.65
CA MET A 327 2.85 9.74 -3.72
C MET A 327 4.30 9.49 -4.13
N HIS A 328 5.21 9.35 -3.17
CA HIS A 328 6.62 9.05 -3.43
C HIS A 328 6.77 7.74 -4.22
N GLU A 329 6.24 6.63 -3.69
CA GLU A 329 6.39 5.32 -4.31
C GLU A 329 5.62 5.23 -5.63
N GLY A 330 4.43 5.83 -5.71
CA GLY A 330 3.65 5.91 -6.94
C GLY A 330 4.37 6.69 -8.04
N PHE A 331 4.89 7.88 -7.72
CA PHE A 331 5.65 8.72 -8.65
C PHE A 331 6.95 8.05 -9.11
N LYS A 332 7.63 7.33 -8.22
CA LYS A 332 8.83 6.56 -8.53
C LYS A 332 8.61 5.54 -9.64
N LYS A 333 7.41 4.94 -9.74
CA LYS A 333 7.03 4.04 -10.84
C LYS A 333 6.64 4.77 -12.12
N ILE A 334 5.95 5.91 -11.98
CA ILE A 334 5.50 6.73 -13.12
C ILE A 334 6.70 7.30 -13.86
N TYR A 335 7.65 7.91 -13.14
CA TYR A 335 8.75 8.65 -13.75
C TYR A 335 10.10 8.39 -13.06
N GLY A 336 10.13 8.23 -11.73
CA GLY A 336 11.39 8.06 -11.01
C GLY A 336 12.11 9.39 -10.73
N PHE A 337 13.02 9.36 -9.75
CA PHE A 337 13.74 10.56 -9.31
C PHE A 337 15.10 10.74 -10.02
N ALA A 338 15.83 9.63 -10.23
CA ALA A 338 17.12 9.64 -10.92
C ALA A 338 16.97 9.36 -12.42
N GLU A 339 17.90 9.88 -13.24
CA GLU A 339 17.91 9.68 -14.69
C GLU A 339 17.90 8.18 -15.09
N SER A 340 18.68 7.36 -14.39
CA SER A 340 18.72 5.91 -14.61
C SER A 340 17.39 5.19 -14.30
N ALA A 341 16.57 5.76 -13.42
CA ALA A 341 15.23 5.28 -13.13
C ALA A 341 14.21 5.77 -14.19
N ARG A 342 14.38 6.99 -14.71
CA ARG A 342 13.51 7.58 -15.74
C ARG A 342 13.43 6.72 -17.00
N VAL A 343 14.55 6.18 -17.45
CA VAL A 343 14.61 5.29 -18.64
C VAL A 343 13.85 3.97 -18.45
N LYS A 344 13.59 3.55 -17.20
CA LYS A 344 12.84 2.32 -16.87
C LYS A 344 11.40 2.60 -16.43
N SER A 345 11.02 3.86 -16.34
CA SER A 345 9.72 4.29 -15.81
C SER A 345 8.55 3.89 -16.69
N LEU A 346 7.33 3.89 -16.12
CA LEU A 346 6.12 3.69 -16.90
C LEU A 346 5.94 4.77 -17.96
N TRP A 347 6.23 6.04 -17.66
CA TRP A 347 6.12 7.13 -18.63
C TRP A 347 7.08 6.95 -19.81
N TYR A 348 8.31 6.52 -19.57
CA TYR A 348 9.25 6.25 -20.65
C TYR A 348 8.78 5.08 -21.53
N ARG A 349 8.41 3.97 -20.88
CA ARG A 349 7.93 2.76 -21.58
C ARG A 349 6.61 2.98 -22.28
N TYR A 350 5.76 3.90 -21.81
CA TYR A 350 4.43 4.18 -22.37
C TYR A 350 4.44 5.29 -23.44
N ALA A 351 5.10 6.42 -23.18
CA ALA A 351 5.07 7.60 -24.05
C ALA A 351 6.39 7.88 -24.76
N ILE A 352 7.50 8.03 -24.01
CA ILE A 352 8.76 8.54 -24.57
C ILE A 352 9.34 7.62 -25.63
N SER A 353 9.37 6.31 -25.38
CA SER A 353 9.90 5.31 -26.31
C SER A 353 9.14 5.22 -27.64
N ARG A 354 7.97 5.87 -27.74
CA ARG A 354 7.12 5.92 -28.94
C ARG A 354 7.03 7.31 -29.55
N MET A 355 7.70 8.31 -28.97
CA MET A 355 7.57 9.70 -29.39
C MET A 355 7.97 9.91 -30.86
N ASP A 356 8.99 9.20 -31.33
CA ASP A 356 9.47 9.29 -32.71
C ASP A 356 8.46 8.76 -33.75
N SER A 357 7.52 7.91 -33.34
CA SER A 357 6.44 7.40 -34.21
C SER A 357 5.19 8.27 -34.23
N VAL A 358 5.03 9.20 -33.27
CA VAL A 358 3.84 10.07 -33.22
C VAL A 358 3.97 11.18 -34.26
N LYS A 359 3.14 11.14 -35.30
CA LYS A 359 3.11 12.17 -36.35
C LYS A 359 2.28 13.39 -35.96
N ASP A 360 1.37 13.23 -35.00
CA ASP A 360 0.59 14.34 -34.46
C ASP A 360 1.50 15.28 -33.64
N SER A 361 1.78 16.46 -34.22
CA SER A 361 2.59 17.49 -33.59
C SER A 361 1.99 18.07 -32.30
N SER A 362 0.66 18.11 -32.19
CA SER A 362 -0.04 18.57 -30.98
C SER A 362 0.16 17.57 -29.86
N LEU A 363 -0.11 16.28 -30.13
CA LEU A 363 0.09 15.21 -29.15
C LEU A 363 1.56 15.10 -28.71
N SER A 364 2.49 15.21 -29.66
CA SER A 364 3.93 15.21 -29.36
C SER A 364 4.33 16.38 -28.46
N SER A 365 3.76 17.57 -28.68
CA SER A 365 3.98 18.74 -27.83
C SER A 365 3.42 18.51 -26.42
N GLU A 366 2.20 17.97 -26.30
CA GLU A 366 1.60 17.63 -25.00
C GLU A 366 2.47 16.64 -24.21
N ILE A 367 3.01 15.59 -24.86
CA ILE A 367 3.91 14.62 -24.21
C ILE A 367 5.18 15.31 -23.69
N ARG A 368 5.77 16.24 -24.46
CA ARG A 368 6.96 16.99 -24.02
C ARG A 368 6.65 17.91 -22.84
N ILE A 369 5.49 18.59 -22.85
CA ILE A 369 5.03 19.43 -21.74
C ILE A 369 4.86 18.58 -20.48
N MET A 370 4.16 17.44 -20.57
CA MET A 370 3.99 16.53 -19.44
C MET A 370 5.33 16.03 -18.88
N THR A 371 6.29 15.74 -19.78
CA THR A 371 7.64 15.32 -19.38
C THR A 371 8.38 16.42 -18.62
N GLY A 372 8.31 17.67 -19.10
CA GLY A 372 8.91 18.80 -18.38
C GLY A 372 8.28 19.03 -17.00
N VAL A 373 6.96 18.83 -16.86
CA VAL A 373 6.29 18.90 -15.55
C VAL A 373 6.72 17.75 -14.63
N LEU A 374 6.89 16.54 -15.17
CA LEU A 374 7.44 15.40 -14.42
C LEU A 374 8.87 15.65 -13.95
N ASP A 375 9.72 16.28 -14.77
CA ASP A 375 11.07 16.71 -14.35
C ASP A 375 11.00 17.67 -13.17
N VAL A 376 10.12 18.68 -13.22
CA VAL A 376 9.92 19.62 -12.10
C VAL A 376 9.46 18.89 -10.83
N PHE A 377 8.52 17.96 -10.92
CA PHE A 377 8.06 17.18 -9.77
C PHE A 377 9.14 16.27 -9.19
N SER A 378 10.02 15.71 -10.04
CA SER A 378 11.09 14.82 -9.60
C SER A 378 12.12 15.51 -8.69
N GLU A 379 12.16 16.84 -8.68
CA GLU A 379 13.04 17.63 -7.81
C GLU A 379 12.31 18.28 -6.62
N LYS A 380 11.02 18.01 -6.41
CA LYS A 380 10.28 18.56 -5.26
C LYS A 380 10.58 17.81 -3.98
N ASP A 381 10.98 18.52 -2.94
CA ASP A 381 11.34 17.93 -1.65
C ASP A 381 10.21 17.11 -1.03
N TYR A 382 8.96 17.58 -1.06
CA TYR A 382 7.82 16.83 -0.51
C TYR A 382 7.54 15.50 -1.22
N LEU A 383 7.98 15.33 -2.48
CA LEU A 383 7.91 14.05 -3.20
C LEU A 383 9.18 13.23 -3.01
N LYS A 384 10.34 13.88 -2.98
CA LYS A 384 11.65 13.25 -2.93
C LYS A 384 12.04 12.80 -1.52
N ASN A 385 11.44 13.39 -0.48
CA ASN A 385 11.76 13.15 0.92
C ASN A 385 11.60 11.67 1.29
N PRO A 386 12.70 10.90 1.44
CA PRO A 386 12.61 9.50 1.76
C PRO A 386 12.30 9.28 3.24
N THR A 387 12.35 10.32 4.09
CA THR A 387 12.18 10.16 5.54
C THR A 387 10.86 9.48 5.88
N VAL A 388 9.78 9.95 5.27
CA VAL A 388 8.43 9.39 5.47
C VAL A 388 8.31 7.97 4.95
N THR A 389 8.88 7.68 3.78
CA THR A 389 8.85 6.31 3.23
C THR A 389 9.72 5.35 4.05
N LEU A 390 10.82 5.82 4.61
CA LEU A 390 11.72 5.03 5.43
C LEU A 390 11.10 4.69 6.78
N PHE A 391 10.52 5.65 7.52
CA PHE A 391 9.93 5.32 8.83
C PHE A 391 8.62 4.53 8.73
N LEU A 392 7.87 4.62 7.63
CA LEU A 392 6.70 3.77 7.39
C LEU A 392 7.05 2.41 6.78
N GLY A 393 8.19 2.32 6.09
CA GLY A 393 8.62 1.16 5.32
C GLY A 393 9.70 0.31 5.97
N HIS A 394 10.27 0.77 7.09
CA HIS A 394 11.31 0.09 7.89
C HIS A 394 11.16 0.43 9.37
N VAL A 395 11.38 -0.56 10.23
CA VAL A 395 11.33 -0.42 11.69
C VAL A 395 12.74 -0.66 12.27
N GLY A 396 13.17 0.18 13.21
CA GLY A 396 14.48 0.14 13.85
C GLY A 396 15.47 1.17 13.29
N TYR A 397 16.77 0.92 13.48
CA TYR A 397 17.83 1.81 12.98
C TYR A 397 17.89 1.83 11.45
N VAL A 398 17.74 3.02 10.86
CA VAL A 398 17.84 3.24 9.42
C VAL A 398 19.05 4.12 9.13
N ARG A 399 20.05 3.54 8.44
CA ARG A 399 21.30 4.25 8.10
C ARG A 399 21.06 5.56 7.36
N ASP A 400 20.13 5.57 6.41
CA ASP A 400 19.84 6.75 5.59
C ASP A 400 19.19 7.89 6.39
N LEU A 401 18.59 7.57 7.54
CA LEU A 401 18.09 8.56 8.51
C LEU A 401 19.14 8.97 9.55
N GLY A 402 20.23 8.20 9.67
CA GLY A 402 21.22 8.36 10.74
C GLY A 402 20.70 8.00 12.14
N GLY A 403 19.53 7.35 12.25
CA GLY A 403 18.85 7.08 13.52
C GLY A 403 17.71 6.08 13.40
N ASP A 404 16.99 5.88 14.51
CA ASP A 404 15.83 4.99 14.55
C ASP A 404 14.61 5.58 13.83
N SER A 405 13.83 4.72 13.17
CA SER A 405 12.59 5.10 12.49
C SER A 405 11.59 5.78 13.44
N SER A 406 11.51 5.33 14.68
CA SER A 406 10.64 5.91 15.71
C SER A 406 10.96 7.38 15.99
N ASN A 407 12.24 7.76 16.01
CA ASN A 407 12.65 9.16 16.18
C ASN A 407 12.22 10.01 14.99
N ALA A 408 12.44 9.51 13.76
CA ALA A 408 11.99 10.21 12.55
C ALA A 408 10.47 10.35 12.49
N MET A 409 9.71 9.36 13.00
CA MET A 409 8.26 9.47 13.14
C MET A 409 7.88 10.57 14.13
N VAL A 410 8.50 10.59 15.32
CA VAL A 410 8.21 11.63 16.33
C VAL A 410 8.55 13.02 15.79
N ASP A 411 9.71 13.19 15.17
CA ASP A 411 10.12 14.45 14.54
C ASP A 411 9.08 14.90 13.51
N TYR A 412 8.62 13.99 12.65
CA TYR A 412 7.57 14.29 11.68
C TYR A 412 6.24 14.66 12.34
N LEU A 413 5.81 13.96 13.40
CA LEU A 413 4.57 14.25 14.11
C LEU A 413 4.63 15.61 14.82
N LEU A 414 5.81 16.07 15.24
CA LEU A 414 6.02 17.34 15.93
C LEU A 414 6.19 18.54 14.98
N GLN A 415 6.36 18.32 13.67
CA GLN A 415 6.45 19.40 12.68
C GLN A 415 5.15 20.23 12.56
N ASP A 416 5.29 21.47 12.10
CA ASP A 416 4.18 22.42 11.91
C ASP A 416 3.76 22.60 10.44
N ASP A 417 4.56 22.12 9.46
CA ASP A 417 4.37 22.42 8.02
C ASP A 417 3.51 21.38 7.24
N HIS A 418 2.69 20.59 7.93
CA HIS A 418 1.86 19.55 7.31
C HIS A 418 0.87 20.10 6.25
N LYS A 419 0.52 21.38 6.32
CA LYS A 419 -0.34 22.04 5.31
C LYS A 419 0.34 22.16 3.95
N SER A 420 1.63 22.45 3.92
CA SER A 420 2.41 22.54 2.67
C SER A 420 2.53 21.17 2.00
N GLU A 421 2.74 20.11 2.77
CA GLU A 421 2.78 18.74 2.26
C GLU A 421 1.44 18.31 1.64
N LEU A 422 0.32 18.60 2.32
CA LEU A 422 -1.01 18.32 1.77
C LEU A 422 -1.24 19.09 0.46
N ALA A 423 -0.83 20.36 0.38
CA ALA A 423 -0.92 21.14 -0.84
C ALA A 423 -0.06 20.52 -1.97
N GLY A 424 1.12 20.01 -1.64
CA GLY A 424 1.99 19.26 -2.56
C GLY A 424 1.31 17.99 -3.10
N VAL A 425 0.73 17.17 -2.23
CA VAL A 425 -0.03 15.96 -2.60
C VAL A 425 -1.19 16.31 -3.54
N VAL A 426 -1.96 17.35 -3.23
CA VAL A 426 -3.07 17.82 -4.07
C VAL A 426 -2.57 18.32 -5.43
N GLY A 427 -1.43 19.01 -5.47
CA GLY A 427 -0.79 19.46 -6.71
C GLY A 427 -0.43 18.31 -7.65
N VAL A 428 0.16 17.25 -7.10
CA VAL A 428 0.48 16.03 -7.86
C VAL A 428 -0.78 15.33 -8.34
N MET A 429 -1.78 15.17 -7.48
CA MET A 429 -3.06 14.56 -7.84
C MET A 429 -3.76 15.26 -9.01
N ARG A 430 -3.70 16.61 -9.06
CA ARG A 430 -4.23 17.40 -10.17
C ARG A 430 -3.48 17.08 -11.47
N PHE A 431 -2.16 17.09 -11.44
CA PHE A 431 -1.33 16.78 -12.59
C PHE A 431 -1.56 15.34 -13.10
N LEU A 432 -1.75 14.37 -12.20
CA LEU A 432 -2.04 12.99 -12.59
C LEU A 432 -3.29 12.85 -13.46
N ASN A 433 -4.29 13.72 -13.31
CA ASN A 433 -5.46 13.74 -14.21
C ASN A 433 -5.09 14.19 -15.62
N GLU A 434 -4.23 15.21 -15.76
CA GLU A 434 -3.72 15.67 -17.05
C GLU A 434 -2.90 14.56 -17.74
N LEU A 435 -2.07 13.86 -16.96
CA LEU A 435 -1.28 12.74 -17.45
C LEU A 435 -2.16 11.58 -17.96
N VAL A 436 -3.28 11.29 -17.29
CA VAL A 436 -4.28 10.31 -17.76
C VAL A 436 -4.90 10.74 -19.09
N ASN A 437 -5.23 12.02 -19.24
CA ASN A 437 -5.82 12.54 -20.49
C ASN A 437 -4.86 12.40 -21.67
N VAL A 438 -3.59 12.80 -21.49
CA VAL A 438 -2.56 12.65 -22.53
C VAL A 438 -2.31 11.17 -22.85
N SER A 439 -2.28 10.32 -21.83
CA SER A 439 -2.14 8.87 -22.03
C SER A 439 -3.32 8.29 -22.82
N GLY A 440 -4.54 8.73 -22.53
CA GLY A 440 -5.74 8.33 -23.27
C GLY A 440 -5.68 8.76 -24.74
N LYS A 441 -5.26 9.99 -25.04
CA LYS A 441 -5.05 10.45 -26.42
C LYS A 441 -4.01 9.63 -27.17
N LEU A 442 -2.90 9.28 -26.50
CA LEU A 442 -1.87 8.44 -27.10
C LEU A 442 -2.40 7.04 -27.44
N LEU A 443 -3.17 6.44 -26.54
CA LEU A 443 -3.81 5.15 -26.79
C LEU A 443 -4.81 5.23 -27.95
N SER A 444 -5.63 6.29 -28.02
CA SER A 444 -6.56 6.52 -29.14
C SER A 444 -5.81 6.71 -30.47
N TYR A 445 -4.72 7.47 -30.47
CA TYR A 445 -3.88 7.65 -31.66
C TYR A 445 -3.33 6.31 -32.18
N GLU A 446 -2.83 5.46 -31.28
CA GLU A 446 -2.37 4.12 -31.65
C GLU A 446 -3.50 3.25 -32.19
N ASN A 447 -4.69 3.31 -31.57
CA ASN A 447 -5.85 2.59 -32.06
C ASN A 447 -6.28 3.06 -33.45
N ASP A 448 -6.23 4.36 -33.72
CA ASP A 448 -6.65 4.94 -34.99
C ASP A 448 -5.67 4.58 -36.11
N GLU A 449 -4.36 4.68 -35.88
CA GLU A 449 -3.34 4.19 -36.83
C GLU A 449 -3.51 2.69 -37.13
N MET A 450 -3.99 1.93 -36.16
CA MET A 450 -4.22 0.49 -36.29
C MET A 450 -5.63 0.10 -36.75
N SER A 451 -6.59 1.02 -36.78
CA SER A 451 -7.99 0.69 -37.09
C SER A 451 -8.11 0.06 -38.48
N GLU A 452 -7.21 0.44 -39.40
CA GLU A 452 -7.18 -0.12 -40.75
C GLU A 452 -6.50 -1.50 -40.82
N ASP A 453 -5.41 -1.72 -40.08
CA ASP A 453 -4.77 -3.05 -39.99
C ASP A 453 -5.65 -4.05 -39.23
N ASN A 454 -6.29 -3.61 -38.14
CA ASN A 454 -7.24 -4.40 -37.36
C ASN A 454 -8.50 -4.72 -38.18
N ARG A 455 -8.97 -3.80 -39.02
CA ARG A 455 -10.08 -4.05 -39.96
C ARG A 455 -9.70 -5.15 -40.95
N LEU A 456 -8.49 -5.07 -41.53
CA LEU A 456 -7.98 -6.07 -42.46
C LEU A 456 -7.79 -7.45 -41.81
N ASP A 457 -7.27 -7.51 -40.58
CA ASP A 457 -7.11 -8.77 -39.84
C ASP A 457 -8.46 -9.35 -39.37
N LEU A 458 -9.40 -8.50 -38.95
CA LEU A 458 -10.77 -8.92 -38.64
C LEU A 458 -11.44 -9.52 -39.87
N GLU A 459 -11.35 -8.85 -41.02
CA GLU A 459 -11.88 -9.36 -42.30
C GLU A 459 -11.29 -10.72 -42.63
N LYS A 460 -9.96 -10.86 -42.55
CA LYS A 460 -9.27 -12.12 -42.79
C LYS A 460 -9.69 -13.24 -41.84
N HIS A 461 -9.82 -12.97 -40.54
CA HIS A 461 -10.28 -13.98 -39.59
C HIS A 461 -11.75 -14.39 -39.79
N LEU A 462 -12.61 -13.45 -40.21
CA LEU A 462 -13.98 -13.77 -40.57
C LEU A 462 -14.02 -14.64 -41.83
N GLU A 463 -13.17 -14.36 -42.82
CA GLU A 463 -13.01 -15.20 -44.02
C GLU A 463 -12.54 -16.62 -43.68
N ASP A 464 -11.56 -16.76 -42.79
CA ASP A 464 -11.07 -18.06 -42.32
C ASP A 464 -12.19 -18.88 -41.63
N ILE A 465 -13.01 -18.22 -40.81
CA ILE A 465 -14.18 -18.86 -40.17
C ILE A 465 -15.19 -19.31 -41.21
N ASP A 466 -15.49 -18.46 -42.20
CA ASP A 466 -16.43 -18.77 -43.27
C ASP A 466 -15.93 -19.95 -44.12
N GLU A 467 -14.63 -20.02 -44.39
CA GLU A 467 -14.02 -21.13 -45.10
C GLU A 467 -14.03 -22.44 -44.29
N MET A 468 -13.71 -22.38 -43.00
CA MET A 468 -13.83 -23.52 -42.10
C MET A 468 -15.28 -24.02 -42.03
N GLU A 469 -16.25 -23.12 -41.89
CA GLU A 469 -17.68 -23.46 -41.88
C GLU A 469 -18.07 -24.16 -43.18
N ARG A 470 -17.65 -23.63 -44.34
CA ARG A 470 -17.91 -24.22 -45.66
C ARG A 470 -17.37 -25.65 -45.75
N LYS A 471 -16.10 -25.84 -45.38
CA LYS A 471 -15.41 -27.14 -45.41
C LYS A 471 -16.05 -28.15 -44.45
N ALA A 472 -16.48 -27.69 -43.29
CA ALA A 472 -17.12 -28.54 -42.28
C ALA A 472 -18.57 -28.90 -42.67
N LEU A 473 -19.36 -27.95 -43.20
CA LEU A 473 -20.72 -28.21 -43.69
C LEU A 473 -20.75 -29.21 -44.86
N ALA A 474 -19.73 -29.20 -45.71
CA ALA A 474 -19.58 -30.18 -46.80
C ALA A 474 -19.38 -31.63 -46.29
N LYS A 475 -18.88 -31.81 -45.06
CA LYS A 475 -18.60 -33.12 -44.44
C LYS A 475 -19.68 -33.57 -43.46
N VAL A 476 -20.71 -32.74 -43.23
CA VAL A 476 -21.77 -33.03 -42.25
C VAL A 476 -23.07 -33.35 -42.97
N HIS A 477 -23.57 -34.57 -42.73
CA HIS A 477 -24.77 -35.11 -43.39
C HIS A 477 -26.06 -34.96 -42.57
N SER A 478 -25.98 -34.63 -41.27
CA SER A 478 -27.18 -34.46 -40.42
C SER A 478 -27.53 -32.99 -40.22
N GLU A 479 -28.82 -32.65 -40.34
CA GLU A 479 -29.31 -31.28 -40.19
C GLU A 479 -29.07 -30.72 -38.78
N LYS A 480 -29.21 -31.57 -37.74
CA LYS A 480 -28.95 -31.20 -36.35
C LYS A 480 -27.48 -30.82 -36.12
N SER A 481 -26.55 -31.54 -36.76
CA SER A 481 -25.12 -31.23 -36.68
C SER A 481 -24.77 -29.95 -37.46
N ARG A 482 -25.45 -29.69 -38.60
CA ARG A 482 -25.30 -28.43 -39.36
C ARG A 482 -25.74 -27.22 -38.54
N GLN A 483 -26.89 -27.30 -37.87
CA GLN A 483 -27.39 -26.22 -37.01
C GLN A 483 -26.46 -25.95 -35.83
N LYS A 484 -25.93 -27.01 -35.18
CA LYS A 484 -24.97 -26.87 -34.08
C LYS A 484 -23.67 -26.20 -34.53
N LEU A 485 -23.15 -26.59 -35.70
CA LEU A 485 -21.94 -25.99 -36.27
C LEU A 485 -22.14 -24.51 -36.59
N LYS A 486 -23.26 -24.14 -37.21
CA LYS A 486 -23.64 -22.74 -37.48
C LYS A 486 -23.74 -21.91 -36.20
N ALA A 487 -24.35 -22.45 -35.14
CA ALA A 487 -24.43 -21.73 -33.86
C ALA A 487 -23.05 -21.50 -33.24
N GLN A 488 -22.14 -22.47 -33.38
CA GLN A 488 -20.76 -22.35 -32.88
C GLN A 488 -19.95 -21.32 -33.67
N THR A 489 -20.03 -21.31 -35.00
CA THR A 489 -19.32 -20.35 -35.84
C THR A 489 -19.89 -18.94 -35.67
N THR A 490 -21.21 -18.78 -35.52
CA THR A 490 -21.83 -17.49 -35.17
C THR A 490 -21.32 -16.96 -33.83
N GLY A 491 -21.28 -17.80 -32.78
CA GLY A 491 -20.71 -17.42 -31.50
C GLY A 491 -19.22 -17.05 -31.58
N LEU A 492 -18.46 -17.69 -32.48
CA LEU A 492 -17.06 -17.35 -32.74
C LEU A 492 -16.93 -15.99 -33.44
N ARG A 493 -17.76 -15.70 -34.46
CA ARG A 493 -17.78 -14.40 -35.17
C ARG A 493 -18.13 -13.26 -34.22
N GLU A 494 -19.13 -13.43 -33.37
CA GLU A 494 -19.49 -12.42 -32.36
C GLU A 494 -18.36 -12.20 -31.35
N MET A 495 -17.65 -13.26 -30.98
CA MET A 495 -16.51 -13.16 -30.07
C MET A 495 -15.35 -12.40 -30.71
N ILE A 496 -14.97 -12.72 -31.95
CA ILE A 496 -13.89 -12.02 -32.66
C ILE A 496 -14.25 -10.56 -32.93
N ARG A 497 -15.50 -10.27 -33.34
CA ARG A 497 -15.94 -8.87 -33.50
C ARG A 497 -15.85 -8.08 -32.20
N LYS A 498 -16.16 -8.68 -31.05
CA LYS A 498 -15.98 -8.03 -29.74
C LYS A 498 -14.52 -7.79 -29.35
N VAL A 499 -13.60 -8.59 -29.88
CA VAL A 499 -12.16 -8.43 -29.66
C VAL A 499 -11.61 -7.30 -30.54
N TYR A 500 -12.07 -7.19 -31.79
CA TYR A 500 -11.56 -6.23 -32.78
C TYR A 500 -12.30 -4.88 -32.83
N ASN A 501 -13.60 -4.82 -32.49
CA ASN A 501 -14.36 -3.55 -32.42
C ASN A 501 -14.11 -2.85 -31.09
N TRP A 502 -12.85 -2.54 -30.84
CA TRP A 502 -12.37 -1.80 -29.68
C TRP A 502 -12.83 -0.33 -29.79
N GLU A 503 -14.07 -0.04 -29.39
CA GLU A 503 -14.57 1.30 -29.01
C GLU A 503 -14.72 1.41 -27.49
#